data_AF-A0A7V2NLD9-F1
#
_entry.id   AF-A0A7V2NLD9-F1
#
_cell.length_a   1.000
_cell.length_b   1.000
_cell.length_c   1.000
_cell.angle_alpha   90.00
_cell.angle_beta   90.00
_cell.angle_gamma   90.00
#
_symmetry.space_group_name_H-M   'P 1'
#
loop_
_entity.id
_entity.type
_entity.pdbx_description
1 polymer ?
#
loop_
_entity_poly.entity_id
_entity_poly.type
_entity_poly.pdbx_seq_one_letter_code
_entity_poly.pdbx_strand_id
1 'polypeptide(L)'
;MGQVGFQTILVLLAVSVVVVGLFRYLHLPQVLAYLFVGLLVGPSGLSWISSTHSTHQLAEFGLVFLMFTVGLEFSLPRLRAM
;
A
#
# COMPACT_ATOMS: atom_id res chain seq x y z
N MET A 1 1.87 20.30 12.73
CA MET A 1 1.90 19.96 11.29
C MET A 1 2.83 18.77 11.09
N GLY A 2 2.30 17.54 11.22
CA GLY A 2 3.08 16.31 11.05
C GLY A 2 3.32 16.05 9.57
N GLN A 3 4.30 16.73 8.98
CA GLN A 3 4.68 16.51 7.58
C GLN A 3 5.12 15.06 7.39
N VAL A 4 4.55 14.35 6.42
CA VAL A 4 5.14 13.09 5.95
C VAL A 4 6.48 13.44 5.33
N GLY A 5 7.57 13.03 5.98
CA GLY A 5 8.91 13.34 5.49
C GLY A 5 9.15 12.72 4.12
N PHE A 6 9.83 13.44 3.23
CA PHE A 6 10.25 12.90 1.93
C PHE A 6 11.04 11.58 2.08
N GLN A 7 11.87 11.49 3.12
CA GLN A 7 12.58 10.26 3.48
C GLN A 7 11.63 9.10 3.78
N THR A 8 10.52 9.34 4.48
CA THR A 8 9.51 8.32 4.78
C THR A 8 8.90 7.75 3.50
N ILE A 9 8.58 8.62 2.55
CA ILE A 9 8.02 8.20 1.25
C ILE A 9 9.03 7.37 0.47
N LEU A 10 10.30 7.79 0.44
CA LEU A 10 11.36 7.04 -0.23
C LEU A 10 11.59 5.67 0.39
N VAL A 11 11.59 5.57 1.72
CA VAL A 11 11.73 4.27 2.43
C VAL A 11 10.53 3.37 2.12
N LEU A 12 9.30 3.89 2.21
CA LEU A 12 8.10 3.13 1.86
C LEU A 12 8.17 2.61 0.42
N LEU A 13 8.55 3.47 -0.52
CA LEU A 13 8.65 3.11 -1.94
C LEU A 13 9.73 2.04 -2.16
N ALA A 14 10.94 2.24 -1.61
CA ALA A 14 12.06 1.34 -1.77
C ALA A 14 11.74 -0.05 -1.18
N VAL A 15 11.24 -0.10 0.05
CA VAL A 15 10.87 -1.37 0.69
C VAL A 15 9.71 -2.03 -0.06
N SER A 16 8.71 -1.26 -0.52
CA SER A 16 7.60 -1.81 -1.30
C SER A 16 8.09 -2.47 -2.59
N VAL A 17 8.96 -1.82 -3.36
CA VAL A 17 9.48 -2.38 -4.62
C VAL A 17 10.23 -3.69 -4.36
N VAL A 18 11.07 -3.74 -3.32
CA VAL A 18 11.83 -4.94 -2.98
C VAL A 18 10.91 -6.08 -2.52
N VAL A 19 10.00 -5.81 -1.58
CA VAL A 19 9.11 -6.84 -1.01
C VAL A 19 8.10 -7.33 -2.03
N VAL A 20 7.49 -6.44 -2.81
CA VAL A 20 6.55 -6.82 -3.88
C VAL A 20 7.26 -7.62 -4.95
N GLY A 21 8.48 -7.22 -5.34
CA GLY A 21 9.31 -8.00 -6.26
C GLY A 21 9.60 -9.41 -5.75
N LEU A 22 9.95 -9.53 -4.47
CA LEU A 22 10.19 -10.82 -3.81
C LEU A 22 8.92 -11.69 -3.76
N PHE A 23 7.79 -11.14 -3.35
CA PHE A 23 6.52 -11.87 -3.29
C PHE A 23 6.05 -12.30 -4.68
N ARG A 24 6.27 -11.46 -5.69
CA ARG A 24 6.01 -11.80 -7.09
C ARG A 24 6.88 -12.97 -7.55
N TYR A 25 8.15 -13.00 -7.17
CA TYR A 25 9.05 -14.13 -7.45
C TYR A 25 8.57 -15.42 -6.76
N LEU A 26 8.04 -15.32 -5.54
CA LEU A 26 7.50 -16.43 -4.77
C LEU A 26 6.06 -16.83 -5.17
N HIS A 27 5.48 -16.22 -6.22
CA HIS A 27 4.10 -16.44 -6.67
C HIS A 27 3.03 -16.19 -5.60
N LEU A 28 3.30 -15.28 -4.65
CA LEU A 28 2.37 -14.92 -3.59
C LEU A 28 1.45 -13.76 -4.01
N PRO A 29 0.23 -13.66 -3.46
CA PRO A 29 -0.66 -12.53 -3.67
C PRO A 29 -0.02 -11.19 -3.30
N GLN A 30 -0.13 -10.22 -4.20
CA GLN A 30 0.42 -8.86 -4.07
C GLN A 30 -0.05 -8.15 -2.78
N VAL A 31 -1.31 -8.37 -2.41
CA VAL A 31 -1.93 -7.77 -1.22
C VAL A 31 -1.17 -8.15 0.05
N LEU A 32 -0.67 -9.40 0.11
CA LEU A 32 0.15 -9.84 1.25
C LEU A 32 1.49 -9.11 1.30
N ALA A 33 2.09 -8.80 0.14
CA ALA A 33 3.32 -8.04 0.08
C ALA A 33 3.14 -6.62 0.65
N TYR A 34 2.06 -5.93 0.29
CA TYR A 34 1.75 -4.59 0.82
C TYR A 34 1.53 -4.60 2.34
N LEU A 35 0.82 -5.62 2.86
CA LEU A 35 0.67 -5.80 4.30
C LEU A 35 2.01 -6.09 5.00
N PHE A 36 2.86 -6.90 4.38
CA PHE A 36 4.17 -7.25 4.92
C PHE A 36 5.12 -6.04 4.97
N VAL A 37 5.08 -5.16 3.96
CA VAL A 37 5.80 -3.88 3.99
C VAL A 37 5.38 -3.05 5.20
N GLY A 38 4.07 -2.92 5.43
CA GLY A 38 3.54 -2.20 6.59
C GLY A 38 3.99 -2.80 7.91
N LEU A 39 4.01 -4.14 8.01
CA LEU A 39 4.48 -4.85 9.19
C LEU A 39 5.99 -4.64 9.43
N LEU A 40 6.80 -4.68 8.37
CA LEU A 40 8.26 -4.49 8.45
C LEU A 40 8.64 -3.06 8.80
N VAL A 41 8.02 -2.07 8.16
CA VAL A 41 8.47 -0.67 8.25
C VAL A 41 7.71 0.09 9.34
N GLY A 42 6.53 -0.38 9.72
CA GLY A 42 5.70 0.19 10.78
C GLY A 42 6.29 0.04 12.18
N PRO A 43 5.61 0.61 13.19
CA PRO A 43 6.10 0.64 14.58
C PRO A 43 6.29 -0.76 15.20
N SER A 44 5.54 -1.76 14.74
CA SER A 44 5.64 -3.14 15.21
C SER A 44 6.81 -3.93 14.58
N GLY A 45 7.45 -3.40 13.54
CA GLY A 45 8.60 -4.02 12.86
C GLY A 45 9.90 -3.31 13.20
N LEU A 46 10.53 -2.69 12.20
CA LEU A 46 11.77 -1.90 12.34
C LEU A 46 11.53 -0.51 12.93
N SER A 47 10.26 -0.10 13.11
CA SER A 47 9.90 1.22 13.65
C SER A 47 10.54 2.40 12.90
N TRP A 48 10.87 2.23 11.61
CA TRP A 48 11.40 3.30 10.76
C TRP A 48 10.36 4.37 10.47
N ILE A 49 9.07 4.04 10.59
CA ILE A 49 7.97 4.96 10.37
C ILE A 49 7.08 4.98 11.59
N SER A 50 6.99 6.16 12.20
CA SER A 50 6.02 6.43 13.26
C SER A 50 4.63 6.58 12.66
N SER A 51 3.62 5.97 13.29
CA SER A 51 2.22 6.16 12.93
C SER A 51 1.79 7.59 13.25
N THR A 52 1.89 8.48 12.26
CA THR A 52 1.40 9.86 12.35
C THR A 52 0.04 10.00 11.70
N HIS A 53 -0.72 11.03 12.09
CA HIS A 53 -2.02 11.32 11.49
C HIS A 53 -1.93 11.50 9.95
N SER A 54 -0.85 12.10 9.45
CA SER A 54 -0.68 12.33 8.01
C SER A 54 -0.29 11.05 7.24
N THR A 55 0.39 10.09 7.86
CA THR A 55 0.60 8.75 7.27
C THR A 55 -0.73 8.02 7.11
N HIS A 56 -1.65 8.15 8.07
CA HIS A 56 -2.99 7.56 7.99
C HIS A 56 -3.81 8.17 6.84
N GLN A 57 -3.83 9.50 6.72
CA GLN A 57 -4.50 10.19 5.62
C GLN A 57 -3.95 9.77 4.26
N LEU A 58 -2.62 9.65 4.12
CA LEU A 58 -2.01 9.19 2.87
C LEU A 58 -2.45 7.76 2.51
N ALA A 59 -2.55 6.87 3.50
CA ALA A 59 -3.05 5.51 3.30
C ALA A 59 -4.52 5.49 2.90
N GLU A 60 -5.36 6.31 3.52
CA GLU A 60 -6.78 6.48 3.14
C GLU A 60 -6.90 6.93 1.68
N PHE A 61 -6.14 7.94 1.26
CA PHE A 61 -6.12 8.37 -0.13
C PHE A 61 -5.68 7.25 -1.08
N GLY A 62 -4.63 6.52 -0.73
CA GLY A 62 -4.16 5.37 -1.50
C GLY A 62 -5.23 4.28 -1.66
N LEU A 63 -5.96 3.97 -0.58
CA LEU A 63 -7.06 3.01 -0.61
C LEU A 63 -8.25 3.52 -1.45
N VAL A 64 -8.58 4.80 -1.38
CA VAL A 64 -9.63 5.40 -2.22
C VAL A 64 -9.26 5.28 -3.70
N PHE A 65 -8.03 5.60 -4.09
CA PHE A 65 -7.57 5.43 -5.46
C PHE A 65 -7.57 3.95 -5.89
N LEU A 66 -7.12 3.03 -5.02
CA LEU A 66 -7.15 1.60 -5.29
C LEU A 66 -8.58 1.10 -5.54
N MET A 67 -9.51 1.43 -4.64
CA MET A 67 -10.92 1.04 -4.77
C MET A 67 -11.58 1.68 -6.00
N PHE A 68 -11.18 2.89 -6.36
CA PHE A 68 -11.62 3.52 -7.60
C PHE A 68 -11.11 2.77 -8.84
N THR A 69 -9.82 2.42 -8.89
CA THR A 69 -9.26 1.60 -9.97
C THR A 69 -9.95 0.24 -10.08
N VAL A 70 -10.15 -0.44 -8.95
CA VAL A 70 -10.91 -1.70 -8.89
C VAL A 70 -12.33 -1.49 -9.42
N GLY A 71 -12.99 -0.38 -9.06
CA GLY A 71 -14.30 0.01 -9.60
C GLY A 71 -14.31 0.19 -11.12
N LEU A 72 -13.25 0.76 -11.70
CA LEU A 72 -13.11 0.95 -13.16
C LEU A 72 -12.87 -0.36 -13.92
N GLU A 73 -12.27 -1.38 -13.29
CA GLU A 73 -12.13 -2.71 -13.89
C GLU A 73 -13.47 -3.45 -14.05
N PHE A 74 -14.49 -3.09 -13.24
CA PHE A 74 -15.84 -3.61 -13.38
C PHE A 74 -16.60 -2.88 -14.48
N SER A 75 -16.89 -3.57 -15.58
CA SER A 75 -17.76 -3.03 -16.62
C SER A 75 -19.24 -3.17 -16.21
N LEU A 76 -19.98 -2.05 -16.25
CA LEU A 76 -21.44 -2.03 -16.03
C LEU A 76 -22.22 -3.09 -16.84
N PRO A 77 -21.86 -3.38 -18.12
CA PRO A 77 -22.49 -4.45 -18.88
C PRO A 77 -22.28 -5.85 -18.28
N ARG A 78 -21.10 -6.12 -17.69
CA ARG A 78 -20.78 -7.42 -17.07
C ARG A 78 -21.48 -7.59 -15.74
N LEU A 79 -21.64 -6.51 -14.97
CA LEU A 79 -22.42 -6.50 -13.73
C LEU A 79 -23.91 -6.80 -13.97
N ARG A 80 -24.46 -6.34 -15.10
CA ARG A 80 -25.87 -6.61 -15.48
C ARG A 80 -26.11 -8.01 -16.03
N ALA A 81 -25.06 -8.73 -16.42
CA ALA A 81 -25.15 -10.08 -16.97
C ALA A 81 -24.91 -11.18 -15.93
N MET A 82 -24.48 -10.79 -14.72
CA MET A 82 -24.51 -11.63 -13.51
C MET A 82 -25.87 -11.50 -12.82
#